data_AF-A0A523ZB60-F1
#
_entry.id   AF-A0A523ZB60-F1
#
_cell.length_a   1.000
_cell.length_b   1.000
_cell.length_c   1.000
_cell.angle_alpha   90.00
_cell.angle_beta   90.00
_cell.angle_gamma   90.00
#
_symmetry.space_group_name_H-M   'P 1'
#
loop_
_entity.id
_entity.type
_entity.pdbx_description
1 polymer ?
#
loop_
_entity_poly.entity_id
_entity_poly.type
_entity_poly.pdbx_seq_one_letter_code
_entity_poly.pdbx_strand_id
1 'polypeptide(L)'
;MAEEKITVVGARVHNLKNISVEIPRDKFVVISGISGSGKSSLAFDTIFAEGQRRYVESLSAYARQFLGQLDKPDVDYIDGLSPAISIDQRGVSHNPRSTVGTVTEVYDYLRLLFARIGLPHCPICSKEVKQQSAQEIVDAVSKMPDGNRIMILAPMIRGRKGTHLAVFEELRRSGFVRARVDGEVKALDDEFELDRYKKHDIEAVVDRLVIHHDAAEDGAAFLTRLTDSIETALRWGEGILYIADLSADPPIDIPFSEHLACPDHGTTLTEIEPRTFSFNTPHGACPECQGLGNKLEIDPDRIIPDKSVSIAEGALVAMEWSKQSRDHKGYYWQILEATAKSFDIDLDSPIEDLPEDKLNVILYGTEGKEVPVHYESRDGRSSTWWTAYEGVIGNLERRYQETQSDYIRGKIQEYMSERLCPSCKGKRLRVEALAITVDGKNIVETTHWPVSEELDWIRRLSGRKSPLNKREKTIAGRILKEVEDRLGFLVDVGLEYLSLDRTAGTLSGGEAQRIRLATQIGSRLMGVLYVLDEPSIGLHPRDNARLIKTLEGMRDLGNSILVVEHDEATIRAADWIIDLGPGAGEAGGRLVAEGTVEEVTKNKRSITGRYLAGKL
;
A
#
# COMPACT_ATOMS: atom_id res chain seq x y z
N MET A 1 16.84 -3.31 -44.65
CA MET A 1 16.96 -1.93 -44.13
C MET A 1 15.77 -1.75 -43.21
N ALA A 2 15.94 -1.20 -42.01
CA ALA A 2 14.78 -0.92 -41.16
C ALA A 2 13.89 0.08 -41.93
N GLU A 3 12.61 -0.21 -42.06
CA GLU A 3 11.67 0.73 -42.69
C GLU A 3 11.66 2.02 -41.88
N GLU A 4 11.87 3.16 -42.55
CA GLU A 4 11.99 4.49 -41.91
C GLU A 4 10.62 5.11 -41.55
N LYS A 5 9.52 4.46 -41.95
CA LYS A 5 8.15 4.95 -41.76
C LYS A 5 7.18 3.79 -41.48
N ILE A 6 6.11 4.09 -40.75
CA ILE A 6 4.92 3.24 -40.61
C ILE A 6 3.95 3.68 -41.71
N THR A 7 3.51 2.74 -42.54
CA THR A 7 2.58 3.02 -43.64
C THR A 7 1.25 2.37 -43.33
N VAL A 8 0.18 3.16 -43.30
CA VAL A 8 -1.20 2.69 -43.13
C VAL A 8 -1.95 2.96 -44.43
N VAL A 9 -2.55 1.93 -45.02
CA VAL A 9 -3.29 2.02 -46.29
C VAL A 9 -4.72 1.56 -46.09
N GLY A 10 -5.66 2.41 -46.50
CA GLY A 10 -7.07 2.08 -46.57
C GLY A 10 -7.73 1.84 -45.20
N ALA A 11 -7.42 2.64 -44.19
CA ALA A 11 -8.07 2.53 -42.89
C ALA A 11 -9.54 3.01 -42.95
N ARG A 12 -10.46 2.17 -42.46
CA ARG A 12 -11.92 2.35 -42.53
C ARG A 12 -12.63 2.14 -41.19
N VAL A 13 -11.88 2.00 -40.10
CA VAL A 13 -12.43 1.85 -38.75
C VAL A 13 -13.34 3.03 -38.39
N HIS A 14 -14.55 2.72 -37.90
CA HIS A 14 -15.60 3.70 -37.57
C HIS A 14 -15.96 4.65 -38.71
N ASN A 15 -15.60 5.93 -38.61
CA ASN A 15 -15.93 6.97 -39.59
C ASN A 15 -14.80 7.25 -40.58
N LEU A 16 -13.67 6.54 -40.51
CA LEU A 16 -12.54 6.72 -41.42
C LEU A 16 -12.94 6.40 -42.87
N LYS A 17 -12.55 7.26 -43.80
CA LYS A 17 -12.98 7.22 -45.22
C LYS A 17 -11.89 6.63 -46.12
N ASN A 18 -11.47 5.41 -45.82
CA ASN A 18 -10.43 4.70 -46.58
C ASN A 18 -9.12 5.49 -46.65
N ILE A 19 -8.67 6.01 -45.51
CA ILE A 19 -7.51 6.92 -45.46
C ILE A 19 -6.20 6.14 -45.56
N SER A 20 -5.21 6.75 -46.19
CA SER A 20 -3.83 6.26 -46.20
C SER A 20 -2.93 7.36 -45.65
N VAL A 21 -1.99 7.00 -44.76
CA VAL A 21 -1.13 7.93 -44.04
C VAL A 21 0.26 7.33 -43.87
N GLU A 22 1.28 8.17 -43.95
CA GLU A 22 2.66 7.81 -43.66
C GLU A 22 3.14 8.49 -42.38
N ILE A 23 3.67 7.69 -41.45
CA ILE A 23 4.09 8.16 -40.13
C ILE A 23 5.60 7.92 -40.00
N PRO A 24 6.43 8.95 -39.84
CA PRO A 24 7.87 8.75 -39.69
C PRO A 24 8.18 8.00 -38.38
N ARG A 25 9.10 7.03 -38.44
CA ARG A 25 9.55 6.32 -37.24
C ARG A 25 10.56 7.12 -36.46
N ASP A 26 10.67 6.80 -35.18
CA ASP A 26 11.60 7.41 -34.22
C ASP A 26 11.40 8.93 -34.11
N LYS A 27 10.15 9.35 -34.33
CA LYS A 27 9.69 10.74 -34.28
C LYS A 27 8.53 10.90 -33.29
N PHE A 28 8.38 12.14 -32.85
CA PHE A 28 7.23 12.60 -32.09
C PHE A 28 6.16 13.12 -33.04
N VAL A 29 5.10 12.33 -33.24
CA VAL A 29 4.01 12.59 -34.17
C VAL A 29 2.74 12.94 -33.42
N VAL A 30 2.07 14.01 -33.84
CA VAL A 30 0.79 14.45 -33.26
C VAL A 30 -0.35 14.27 -34.27
N ILE A 31 -1.41 13.57 -33.87
CA ILE A 31 -2.68 13.53 -34.58
C ILE A 31 -3.59 14.62 -33.99
N SER A 32 -3.97 15.58 -34.82
CA SER A 32 -4.87 16.67 -34.44
C SER A 32 -6.10 16.75 -35.34
N GLY A 33 -7.04 17.64 -35.02
CA GLY A 33 -8.31 17.78 -35.73
C GLY A 33 -9.45 18.22 -34.82
N ILE A 34 -10.70 18.16 -35.29
CA ILE A 34 -11.87 18.46 -34.44
C ILE A 34 -12.24 17.21 -33.60
N SER A 35 -12.94 17.39 -32.48
CA SER A 35 -13.53 16.27 -31.74
C SER A 35 -14.45 15.43 -32.67
N GLY A 36 -14.30 14.11 -32.64
CA GLY A 36 -15.03 13.21 -33.54
C GLY A 36 -14.54 13.17 -35.00
N SER A 37 -13.38 13.76 -35.33
CA SER A 37 -12.82 13.70 -36.69
C SER A 37 -12.23 12.34 -37.09
N GLY A 38 -12.13 11.40 -36.15
CA GLY A 38 -11.55 10.06 -36.37
C GLY A 38 -10.13 9.86 -35.80
N LYS A 39 -9.65 10.78 -34.94
CA LYS A 39 -8.30 10.71 -34.33
C LYS A 39 -8.08 9.41 -33.55
N SER A 40 -8.95 9.12 -32.60
CA SER A 40 -8.86 7.90 -31.79
C SER A 40 -9.08 6.64 -32.63
N SER A 41 -9.98 6.70 -33.62
CA SER A 41 -10.20 5.60 -34.58
C SER A 41 -8.91 5.21 -35.33
N LEU A 42 -8.12 6.21 -35.75
CA LEU A 42 -6.84 5.97 -36.41
C LEU A 42 -5.75 5.54 -35.42
N ALA A 43 -5.57 6.28 -34.32
CA ALA A 43 -4.49 6.06 -33.36
C ALA A 43 -4.66 4.76 -32.57
N PHE A 44 -5.83 4.58 -31.94
CA PHE A 44 -6.09 3.51 -31.00
C PHE A 44 -6.73 2.29 -31.67
N ASP A 45 -7.84 2.50 -32.36
CA ASP A 45 -8.65 1.39 -32.90
C ASP A 45 -8.05 0.78 -34.18
N THR A 46 -7.09 1.46 -34.81
CA THR A 46 -6.36 0.96 -36.00
C THR A 46 -4.90 0.68 -35.68
N ILE A 47 -4.07 1.71 -35.45
CA ILE A 47 -2.61 1.58 -35.35
C ILE A 47 -2.19 0.81 -34.09
N PHE A 48 -2.64 1.25 -32.92
CA PHE A 48 -2.33 0.57 -31.65
C PHE A 48 -2.90 -0.85 -31.61
N ALA A 49 -4.18 -1.01 -31.98
CA ALA A 49 -4.85 -2.32 -31.99
C ALA A 49 -4.09 -3.33 -32.86
N GLU A 50 -3.66 -2.94 -34.06
CA GLU A 50 -2.89 -3.81 -34.93
C GLU A 50 -1.47 -4.08 -34.39
N GLY A 51 -0.82 -3.08 -33.78
CA GLY A 51 0.51 -3.20 -33.20
C GLY A 51 0.56 -4.15 -32.02
N GLN A 52 -0.42 -4.05 -31.13
CA GLN A 52 -0.58 -4.96 -30.01
C GLN A 52 -0.93 -6.37 -30.51
N ARG A 53 -1.87 -6.51 -31.46
CA ARG A 53 -2.27 -7.82 -32.00
C ARG A 53 -1.09 -8.57 -32.60
N ARG A 54 -0.33 -7.94 -33.49
CA ARG A 54 0.85 -8.56 -34.15
C ARG A 54 1.90 -9.01 -33.13
N TYR A 55 2.13 -8.21 -32.09
CA TYR A 55 3.07 -8.56 -31.03
C TYR A 55 2.57 -9.76 -30.21
N VAL A 56 1.33 -9.76 -29.75
CA VAL A 56 0.80 -10.84 -28.90
C VAL A 56 0.62 -12.15 -29.69
N GLU A 57 0.32 -12.10 -31.00
CA GLU A 57 0.31 -13.27 -31.88
C GLU A 57 1.68 -13.95 -32.03
N SER A 58 2.76 -13.25 -31.70
CA SER A 58 4.13 -13.78 -31.69
C SER A 58 4.49 -14.49 -30.39
N LEU A 59 3.78 -14.21 -29.28
CA LEU A 59 4.14 -14.73 -27.94
C LEU A 59 3.93 -16.24 -27.79
N SER A 60 2.85 -16.79 -28.36
CA SER A 60 2.62 -18.23 -28.36
C SER A 60 1.63 -18.68 -29.44
N ALA A 61 1.71 -19.95 -29.84
CA ALA A 61 0.74 -20.55 -30.74
C ALA A 61 -0.69 -20.56 -30.14
N TYR A 62 -0.80 -20.68 -28.81
CA TYR A 62 -2.06 -20.61 -28.08
C TYR A 62 -2.67 -19.20 -28.13
N ALA A 63 -1.88 -18.16 -27.83
CA ALA A 63 -2.34 -16.78 -27.90
C ALA A 63 -2.86 -16.41 -29.31
N ARG A 64 -2.22 -16.94 -30.36
CA ARG A 64 -2.67 -16.76 -31.75
C ARG A 64 -4.07 -17.33 -32.01
N GLN A 65 -4.42 -18.47 -31.40
CA GLN A 65 -5.76 -19.05 -31.55
C GLN A 65 -6.83 -18.18 -30.88
N PHE A 66 -6.53 -17.61 -29.71
CA PHE A 66 -7.45 -16.71 -28.99
C PHE A 66 -7.61 -15.36 -29.69
N LEU A 67 -6.51 -14.75 -30.14
CA LEU A 67 -6.55 -13.46 -30.82
C LEU A 67 -7.15 -13.54 -32.22
N GLY A 68 -7.07 -14.70 -32.88
CA GLY A 68 -7.75 -14.91 -34.16
C GLY A 68 -9.29 -14.79 -34.08
N GLN A 69 -9.87 -14.82 -32.88
CA GLN A 69 -11.30 -14.62 -32.63
C GLN A 69 -11.69 -13.15 -32.42
N LEU A 70 -10.73 -12.24 -32.23
CA LEU A 70 -11.01 -10.81 -32.09
C LEU A 70 -11.23 -10.19 -33.47
N ASP A 71 -12.14 -9.22 -33.53
CA ASP A 71 -12.36 -8.42 -34.74
C ASP A 71 -11.07 -7.68 -35.11
N LYS A 72 -10.59 -7.93 -36.32
CA LYS A 72 -9.43 -7.22 -36.87
C LYS A 72 -9.83 -5.79 -37.24
N PRO A 73 -8.97 -4.79 -37.02
CA PRO A 73 -9.20 -3.45 -37.53
C PRO A 73 -9.44 -3.48 -39.05
N ASP A 74 -10.44 -2.75 -39.53
CA ASP A 74 -10.73 -2.64 -40.97
C ASP A 74 -9.71 -1.72 -41.64
N VAL A 75 -8.65 -2.34 -42.16
CA VAL A 75 -7.55 -1.71 -42.87
C VAL A 75 -7.04 -2.65 -43.96
N ASP A 76 -6.66 -2.11 -45.12
CA ASP A 76 -6.14 -2.95 -46.21
C ASP A 76 -4.74 -3.46 -45.90
N TYR A 77 -3.88 -2.56 -45.42
CA TYR A 77 -2.48 -2.86 -45.18
C TYR A 77 -1.86 -1.92 -44.16
N ILE A 78 -1.04 -2.47 -43.26
CA ILE A 78 -0.17 -1.70 -42.37
C ILE A 78 1.23 -2.31 -42.37
N ASP A 79 2.25 -1.49 -42.56
CA ASP A 79 3.67 -1.88 -42.55
C ASP A 79 4.51 -1.05 -41.59
N GLY A 80 5.71 -1.53 -41.27
CA GLY A 80 6.67 -0.80 -40.42
C GLY A 80 6.26 -0.68 -38.95
N LEU A 81 5.20 -1.37 -38.53
CA LEU A 81 4.59 -1.23 -37.22
C LEU A 81 5.45 -1.86 -36.12
N SER A 82 5.77 -1.07 -35.10
CA SER A 82 6.47 -1.55 -33.90
C SER A 82 5.47 -2.15 -32.90
N PRO A 83 5.93 -2.97 -31.93
CA PRO A 83 5.10 -3.33 -30.77
C PRO A 83 4.53 -2.05 -30.14
N ALA A 84 3.20 -2.00 -29.99
CA ALA A 84 2.51 -0.79 -29.59
C ALA A 84 2.06 -0.85 -28.12
N ILE A 85 2.23 0.25 -27.40
CA ILE A 85 1.77 0.44 -26.02
C ILE A 85 0.86 1.65 -25.96
N SER A 86 -0.37 1.47 -25.46
CA SER A 86 -1.29 2.58 -25.23
C SER A 86 -1.06 3.23 -23.87
N ILE A 87 -1.25 4.54 -23.81
CA ILE A 87 -1.34 5.34 -22.58
C ILE A 87 -2.60 6.20 -22.70
N ASP A 88 -3.74 5.57 -22.41
CA ASP A 88 -5.07 6.16 -22.44
C ASP A 88 -5.54 6.60 -21.04
N GLN A 89 -6.67 7.31 -20.98
CA GLN A 89 -7.30 7.75 -19.73
C GLN A 89 -8.12 6.64 -19.05
N ARG A 90 -8.06 5.40 -19.54
CA ARG A 90 -8.79 4.29 -18.91
C ARG A 90 -8.24 4.10 -17.50
N GLY A 91 -9.15 4.18 -16.52
CA GLY A 91 -8.82 4.31 -15.11
C GLY A 91 -7.88 3.21 -14.60
N VAL A 92 -7.07 3.56 -13.58
CA VAL A 92 -6.31 2.57 -12.82
C VAL A 92 -7.27 1.60 -12.15
N SER A 93 -6.81 0.37 -11.90
CA SER A 93 -7.55 -0.64 -11.14
C SER A 93 -8.22 -0.05 -9.89
N HIS A 94 -9.54 -0.19 -9.79
CA HIS A 94 -10.34 0.17 -8.60
C HIS A 94 -10.18 -0.82 -7.45
N ASN A 95 -9.17 -1.70 -7.49
CA ASN A 95 -8.87 -2.59 -6.39
C ASN A 95 -8.44 -1.75 -5.16
N PRO A 96 -9.12 -1.89 -3.99
CA PRO A 96 -8.80 -1.11 -2.79
C PRO A 96 -7.38 -1.37 -2.26
N ARG A 97 -6.77 -2.48 -2.66
CA ARG A 97 -5.37 -2.80 -2.33
C ARG A 97 -4.35 -2.18 -3.28
N SER A 98 -4.77 -1.54 -4.36
CA SER A 98 -3.87 -0.85 -5.29
C SER A 98 -3.61 0.57 -4.80
N THR A 99 -2.34 0.95 -4.66
CA THR A 99 -1.90 2.32 -4.34
C THR A 99 -0.98 2.86 -5.44
N VAL A 100 -0.67 4.16 -5.39
CA VAL A 100 0.33 4.77 -6.28
C VAL A 100 1.66 4.01 -6.23
N GLY A 101 2.13 3.66 -5.02
CA GLY A 101 3.36 2.91 -4.80
C GLY A 101 3.35 1.51 -5.41
N THR A 102 2.21 0.80 -5.42
CA THR A 102 2.13 -0.52 -6.05
C THR A 102 2.03 -0.44 -7.57
N VAL A 103 1.34 0.57 -8.11
CA VAL A 103 1.18 0.75 -9.57
C VAL A 103 2.49 1.17 -10.23
N THR A 104 3.30 1.95 -9.50
CA THR A 104 4.63 2.42 -9.94
C THR A 104 5.75 1.43 -9.59
N GLU A 105 5.43 0.35 -8.88
CA GLU A 105 6.36 -0.62 -8.27
C GLU A 105 7.40 0.00 -7.32
N VAL A 106 7.31 1.30 -7.01
CA VAL A 106 8.20 1.96 -6.05
C VAL A 106 8.09 1.28 -4.69
N TYR A 107 6.87 0.89 -4.29
CA TYR A 107 6.65 0.16 -3.05
C TYR A 107 7.37 -1.19 -3.00
N ASP A 108 7.48 -1.90 -4.14
CA ASP A 108 8.21 -3.18 -4.19
C ASP A 108 9.70 -3.00 -3.95
N TYR A 109 10.29 -1.93 -4.49
CA TYR A 109 11.67 -1.58 -4.22
C TYR A 109 11.89 -1.07 -2.79
N LEU A 110 10.94 -0.34 -2.21
CA LEU A 110 10.98 0.02 -0.79
C LEU A 110 10.94 -1.22 0.09
N ARG A 111 10.07 -2.20 -0.20
CA ARG A 111 10.05 -3.48 0.51
C ARG A 111 11.40 -4.19 0.46
N LEU A 112 12.08 -4.18 -0.69
CA LEU A 112 13.43 -4.71 -0.83
C LEU A 112 14.45 -3.90 -0.01
N LEU A 113 14.37 -2.57 -0.03
CA LEU A 113 15.24 -1.69 0.74
C LEU A 113 15.14 -1.97 2.24
N PHE A 114 13.92 -1.91 2.77
CA PHE A 114 13.64 -2.17 4.18
C PHE A 114 13.99 -3.60 4.60
N ALA A 115 13.82 -4.58 3.73
CA ALA A 115 14.23 -5.94 4.04
C ALA A 115 15.75 -6.16 4.09
N ARG A 116 16.52 -5.36 3.34
CA ARG A 116 17.96 -5.56 3.21
C ARG A 116 18.79 -4.72 4.18
N ILE A 117 18.33 -3.53 4.52
CA ILE A 117 19.06 -2.59 5.39
C ILE A 117 18.21 -2.03 6.55
N GLY A 118 16.97 -2.49 6.70
CA GLY A 118 16.12 -2.05 7.80
C GLY A 118 16.62 -2.57 9.14
N LEU A 119 16.65 -1.68 10.11
CA LEU A 119 16.99 -1.98 11.50
C LEU A 119 15.70 -2.36 12.24
N PRO A 120 15.56 -3.60 12.72
CA PRO A 120 14.40 -4.03 13.49
C PRO A 120 14.43 -3.47 14.92
N HIS A 121 13.29 -3.00 15.39
CA HIS A 121 13.11 -2.54 16.77
C HIS A 121 12.03 -3.38 17.46
N CYS A 122 12.05 -3.40 18.80
CA CYS A 122 10.96 -3.97 19.57
C CYS A 122 9.71 -3.08 19.45
N PRO A 123 8.55 -3.63 19.07
CA PRO A 123 7.29 -2.88 19.03
C PRO A 123 6.85 -2.23 20.35
N ILE A 124 7.36 -2.72 21.48
CA ILE A 124 6.94 -2.29 22.82
C ILE A 124 7.90 -1.24 23.39
N CYS A 125 9.21 -1.53 23.43
CA CYS A 125 10.20 -0.60 24.00
C CYS A 125 11.00 0.20 22.98
N SER A 126 10.81 -0.03 21.67
CA SER A 126 11.53 0.64 20.58
C SER A 126 13.06 0.46 20.59
N LYS A 127 13.61 -0.42 21.44
CA LYS A 127 15.03 -0.77 21.40
C LYS A 127 15.34 -1.60 20.16
N GLU A 128 16.51 -1.38 19.57
CA GLU A 128 17.01 -2.16 18.45
C GLU A 128 17.12 -3.65 18.84
N VAL A 129 16.65 -4.54 17.97
CA VAL A 129 16.73 -5.98 18.13
C VAL A 129 17.83 -6.50 17.22
N LYS A 130 18.82 -7.21 17.75
CA LYS A 130 19.90 -7.78 16.94
C LYS A 130 19.88 -9.29 17.05
N GLN A 131 20.00 -9.93 15.90
CA GLN A 131 20.35 -11.34 15.84
C GLN A 131 21.86 -11.43 15.71
N GLN A 132 22.48 -12.20 16.62
CA GLN A 132 23.91 -12.43 16.63
C GLN A 132 24.16 -13.92 16.87
N SER A 133 25.02 -14.53 16.06
CA SER A 133 25.52 -15.87 16.34
C SER A 133 26.33 -15.90 17.63
N ALA A 134 26.44 -17.07 18.28
CA ALA A 134 27.30 -17.25 19.45
C ALA A 134 28.72 -16.67 19.23
N GLN A 135 29.31 -16.90 18.06
CA GLN A 135 30.62 -16.36 17.70
C GLN A 135 30.64 -14.83 17.62
N GLU A 136 29.63 -14.19 17.03
CA GLU A 136 29.56 -12.72 16.99
C GLU A 136 29.37 -12.12 18.38
N ILE A 137 28.68 -12.82 19.29
CA ILE A 137 28.56 -12.42 20.69
C ILE A 137 29.92 -12.54 21.39
N VAL A 138 30.64 -13.65 21.21
CA VAL A 138 32.01 -13.84 21.71
C VAL A 138 32.92 -12.73 21.21
N ASP A 139 32.87 -12.41 19.91
CA ASP A 139 33.67 -11.35 19.29
C ASP A 139 33.29 -9.94 19.80
N ALA A 140 32.03 -9.73 20.20
CA ALA A 140 31.58 -8.47 20.78
C ALA A 140 32.03 -8.31 22.25
N VAL A 141 31.89 -9.38 23.05
CA VAL A 141 32.27 -9.39 24.46
C VAL A 141 33.79 -9.34 24.64
N SER A 142 34.54 -10.05 23.80
CA SER A 142 36.01 -10.03 23.82
C SER A 142 36.61 -8.66 23.50
N LYS A 143 35.88 -7.77 22.81
CA LYS A 143 36.33 -6.39 22.53
C LYS A 143 36.13 -5.40 23.68
N MET A 144 35.50 -5.81 24.78
CA MET A 144 35.37 -4.98 25.98
C MET A 144 36.76 -4.63 26.56
N PRO A 145 36.91 -3.53 27.33
CA PRO A 145 38.21 -3.14 27.87
C PRO A 145 38.91 -4.23 28.68
N ASP A 146 40.24 -4.28 28.64
CA ASP A 146 41.02 -5.22 29.46
C ASP A 146 40.76 -4.99 30.96
N GLY A 147 40.63 -6.07 31.71
CA GLY A 147 40.32 -6.02 33.14
C GLY A 147 38.83 -5.83 33.47
N ASN A 148 37.93 -5.71 32.48
CA ASN A 148 36.50 -5.60 32.75
C ASN A 148 35.97 -6.87 33.43
N ARG A 149 35.21 -6.71 34.52
CA ARG A 149 34.57 -7.82 35.22
C ARG A 149 33.17 -8.02 34.68
N ILE A 150 32.91 -9.19 34.12
CA ILE A 150 31.61 -9.52 33.54
C ILE A 150 30.97 -10.72 34.24
N MET A 151 29.65 -10.74 34.26
CA MET A 151 28.86 -11.90 34.67
C MET A 151 27.95 -12.32 33.51
N ILE A 152 28.03 -13.60 33.15
CA ILE A 152 27.24 -14.20 32.07
C ILE A 152 26.00 -14.82 32.70
N LEU A 153 24.85 -14.40 32.22
CA LEU A 153 23.55 -14.71 32.81
C LEU A 153 22.63 -15.34 31.76
N ALA A 154 22.01 -16.45 32.12
CA ALA A 154 20.98 -17.10 31.32
C ALA A 154 19.60 -16.79 31.91
N PRO A 155 18.73 -16.03 31.23
CA PRO A 155 17.41 -15.70 31.75
C PRO A 155 16.48 -16.91 31.74
N MET A 156 16.05 -17.34 32.92
CA MET A 156 15.12 -18.45 33.10
C MET A 156 13.67 -17.95 33.16
N ILE A 157 13.43 -16.85 33.88
CA ILE A 157 12.13 -16.21 34.02
C ILE A 157 12.30 -14.70 33.84
N ARG A 158 11.39 -14.10 33.07
CA ARG A 158 11.38 -12.66 32.77
C ARG A 158 10.00 -12.07 33.08
N GLY A 159 9.91 -11.26 34.13
CA GLY A 159 8.73 -10.47 34.49
C GLY A 159 7.44 -11.27 34.70
N ARG A 160 7.54 -12.53 35.15
CA ARG A 160 6.36 -13.41 35.35
C ARG A 160 5.99 -13.51 36.82
N LYS A 161 4.68 -13.54 37.09
CA LYS A 161 4.14 -13.77 38.43
C LYS A 161 4.23 -15.24 38.81
N GLY A 162 4.61 -15.52 40.06
CA GLY A 162 4.67 -16.88 40.57
C GLY A 162 5.85 -17.10 41.52
N THR A 163 5.83 -18.24 42.21
CA THR A 163 6.89 -18.63 43.15
C THR A 163 8.08 -19.28 42.46
N HIS A 164 7.90 -19.79 41.23
CA HIS A 164 8.93 -20.36 40.35
C HIS A 164 9.86 -21.42 40.99
N LEU A 165 9.42 -22.11 42.05
CA LEU A 165 10.22 -23.11 42.79
C LEU A 165 10.80 -24.21 41.89
N ALA A 166 10.03 -24.63 40.87
CA ALA A 166 10.48 -25.63 39.90
C ALA A 166 11.74 -25.20 39.13
N VAL A 167 11.88 -23.91 38.83
CA VAL A 167 13.04 -23.35 38.11
C VAL A 167 14.29 -23.47 38.98
N PHE A 168 14.20 -23.16 40.27
CA PHE A 168 15.34 -23.29 41.19
C PHE A 168 15.75 -24.76 41.39
N GLU A 169 14.81 -25.70 41.46
CA GLU A 169 15.15 -27.13 41.49
C GLU A 169 15.85 -27.60 40.22
N GLU A 170 15.40 -27.14 39.06
CA GLU A 170 16.02 -27.47 37.77
C GLU A 170 17.44 -26.94 37.67
N LEU A 171 17.67 -25.69 38.09
CA LEU A 171 19.01 -25.08 38.14
C LEU A 171 19.95 -25.88 39.06
N ARG A 172 19.48 -26.30 40.25
CA ARG A 172 20.27 -27.14 41.17
C ARG A 172 20.62 -28.49 40.55
N ARG A 173 19.64 -29.18 39.95
CA ARG A 173 19.87 -30.49 39.30
C ARG A 173 20.87 -30.39 38.15
N SER A 174 20.93 -29.23 37.52
CA SER A 174 21.81 -28.96 36.37
C SER A 174 23.19 -28.46 36.78
N GLY A 175 23.45 -28.33 38.08
CA GLY A 175 24.78 -28.00 38.63
C GLY A 175 25.09 -26.51 38.74
N PHE A 176 24.10 -25.62 38.55
CA PHE A 176 24.30 -24.20 38.84
C PHE A 176 24.44 -23.98 40.36
N VAL A 177 25.31 -23.05 40.74
CA VAL A 177 25.57 -22.71 42.15
C VAL A 177 24.89 -21.42 42.57
N ARG A 178 24.64 -20.50 41.63
CA ARG A 178 24.09 -19.17 41.90
C ARG A 178 23.03 -18.79 40.89
N ALA A 179 22.05 -18.04 41.35
CA ALA A 179 21.06 -17.38 40.52
C ALA A 179 20.97 -15.92 40.92
N ARG A 180 20.68 -15.05 39.94
CA ARG A 180 20.30 -13.67 40.19
C ARG A 180 18.76 -13.61 40.17
N VAL A 181 18.19 -13.01 41.21
CA VAL A 181 16.75 -12.93 41.42
C VAL A 181 16.40 -11.50 41.77
N ASP A 182 15.58 -10.86 40.94
CA ASP A 182 15.22 -9.45 41.04
C ASP A 182 16.44 -8.51 41.23
N GLY A 183 17.55 -8.83 40.55
CA GLY A 183 18.82 -8.08 40.59
C GLY A 183 19.79 -8.51 41.70
N GLU A 184 19.37 -9.34 42.67
CA GLU A 184 20.24 -9.83 43.75
C GLU A 184 20.81 -11.22 43.43
N VAL A 185 22.14 -11.38 43.52
CA VAL A 185 22.79 -12.68 43.34
C VAL A 185 22.76 -13.47 44.64
N LYS A 186 22.14 -14.65 44.63
CA LYS A 186 22.02 -15.56 45.78
C LYS A 186 22.58 -16.94 45.47
N ALA A 187 23.00 -17.67 46.49
CA ALA A 187 23.38 -19.06 46.31
C ALA A 187 22.12 -19.90 46.11
N LEU A 188 22.16 -20.90 45.22
CA LEU A 188 21.00 -21.76 45.00
C LEU A 188 20.68 -22.62 46.23
N ASP A 189 21.60 -22.79 47.17
CA ASP A 189 21.36 -23.46 48.46
C ASP A 189 20.55 -22.61 49.45
N ASP A 190 20.38 -21.30 49.19
CA ASP A 190 19.56 -20.43 50.02
C ASP A 190 18.04 -20.69 49.79
N GLU A 191 17.21 -20.32 50.77
CA GLU A 191 15.76 -20.36 50.63
C GLU A 191 15.25 -19.17 49.78
N PHE A 192 14.46 -19.49 48.75
CA PHE A 192 13.83 -18.50 47.87
C PHE A 192 12.34 -18.39 48.19
N GLU A 193 11.94 -17.36 48.95
CA GLU A 193 10.53 -17.01 49.17
C GLU A 193 10.11 -15.89 48.19
N LEU A 194 9.56 -16.29 47.05
CA LEU A 194 9.00 -15.37 46.05
C LEU A 194 7.49 -15.18 46.23
N ASP A 195 7.00 -13.96 46.01
CA ASP A 195 5.58 -13.62 46.15
C ASP A 195 4.82 -14.04 44.88
N ARG A 196 3.84 -14.93 45.05
CA ARG A 196 2.97 -15.41 43.96
C ARG A 196 2.34 -14.29 43.13
N TYR A 197 2.06 -13.12 43.71
CA TYR A 197 1.33 -12.04 43.04
C TYR A 197 2.22 -10.97 42.42
N LYS A 198 3.53 -10.99 42.71
CA LYS A 198 4.52 -10.06 42.14
C LYS A 198 5.22 -10.68 40.94
N LYS A 199 5.68 -9.83 40.04
CA LYS A 199 6.50 -10.24 38.89
C LYS A 199 7.94 -10.39 39.39
N HIS A 200 8.59 -11.47 38.96
CA HIS A 200 9.97 -11.76 39.30
C HIS A 200 10.80 -11.99 38.03
N ASP A 201 12.08 -11.63 38.11
CA ASP A 201 13.13 -11.93 37.13
C ASP A 201 14.12 -12.91 37.75
N ILE A 202 14.40 -14.01 37.05
CA ILE A 202 15.30 -15.08 37.53
C ILE A 202 16.29 -15.41 36.42
N GLU A 203 17.57 -15.22 36.69
CA GLU A 203 18.65 -15.57 35.78
C GLU A 203 19.64 -16.55 36.44
N ALA A 204 20.06 -17.57 35.71
CA ALA A 204 21.14 -18.45 36.14
C ALA A 204 22.49 -17.76 35.94
N VAL A 205 23.34 -17.78 36.96
CA VAL A 205 24.72 -17.27 36.82
C VAL A 205 25.57 -18.37 36.21
N VAL A 206 25.90 -18.23 34.92
CA VAL A 206 26.64 -19.24 34.15
C VAL A 206 28.12 -19.16 34.45
N ASP A 207 28.71 -17.96 34.32
CA ASP A 207 30.11 -17.74 34.65
C ASP A 207 30.37 -16.28 35.08
N ARG A 208 31.50 -16.07 35.75
CA ARG A 208 32.05 -14.75 36.09
C ARG A 208 33.49 -14.68 35.59
N LEU A 209 33.73 -13.75 34.67
CA LEU A 209 34.99 -13.64 33.96
C LEU A 209 35.58 -12.24 34.09
N VAL A 210 36.89 -12.16 33.92
CA VAL A 210 37.62 -10.90 33.72
C VAL A 210 38.10 -10.91 32.28
N ILE A 211 37.81 -9.85 31.53
CA ILE A 211 38.27 -9.72 30.15
C ILE A 211 39.79 -9.60 30.13
N HIS A 212 40.44 -10.44 29.32
CA HIS A 212 41.89 -10.47 29.12
C HIS A 212 42.22 -10.43 27.63
N HIS A 213 43.07 -9.50 27.19
CA HIS A 213 43.51 -9.34 25.79
C HIS A 213 44.88 -9.96 25.47
N ASP A 214 45.49 -10.69 26.41
CA ASP A 214 46.87 -11.18 26.25
C ASP A 214 47.04 -12.14 25.07
N ALA A 215 48.10 -11.93 24.28
CA ALA A 215 48.42 -12.69 23.06
C ALA A 215 49.13 -14.04 23.31
N ALA A 216 49.20 -14.52 24.56
CA ALA A 216 49.85 -15.77 24.97
C ALA A 216 48.87 -16.95 25.06
N GLU A 217 49.33 -18.15 25.48
CA GLU A 217 48.50 -19.35 25.68
C GLU A 217 47.25 -19.09 26.55
N ASP A 218 47.34 -18.14 27.49
CA ASP A 218 46.25 -17.72 28.37
C ASP A 218 45.07 -17.06 27.64
N GLY A 219 45.32 -16.36 26.52
CA GLY A 219 44.26 -15.73 25.72
C GLY A 219 43.40 -16.74 24.96
N ALA A 220 44.00 -17.82 24.46
CA ALA A 220 43.27 -18.90 23.78
C ALA A 220 42.40 -19.71 24.75
N ALA A 221 42.91 -19.95 25.97
CA ALA A 221 42.15 -20.59 27.04
C ALA A 221 40.97 -19.72 27.50
N PHE A 222 41.17 -18.39 27.61
CA PHE A 222 40.11 -17.44 27.92
C PHE A 222 39.00 -17.45 26.87
N LEU A 223 39.34 -17.37 25.58
CA LEU A 223 38.34 -17.38 24.49
C LEU A 223 37.53 -18.67 24.45
N THR A 224 38.18 -19.81 24.73
CA THR A 224 37.49 -21.11 24.78
C THR A 224 36.48 -21.13 25.94
N ARG A 225 36.89 -20.69 27.13
CA ARG A 225 35.99 -20.59 28.29
C ARG A 225 34.84 -19.61 28.08
N LEU A 226 35.12 -18.46 27.44
CA LEU A 226 34.10 -17.47 27.10
C LEU A 226 33.08 -18.05 26.11
N THR A 227 33.56 -18.77 25.10
CA THR A 227 32.71 -19.44 24.10
C THR A 227 31.81 -20.48 24.75
N ASP A 228 32.37 -21.39 25.56
CA ASP A 228 31.60 -22.42 26.27
C ASP A 228 30.54 -21.81 27.20
N SER A 229 30.88 -20.71 27.87
CA SER A 229 29.96 -20.00 28.76
C SER A 229 28.84 -19.31 28.00
N ILE A 230 29.14 -18.68 26.87
CA ILE A 230 28.13 -18.04 26.00
C ILE A 230 27.20 -19.10 25.40
N GLU A 231 27.72 -20.21 24.86
CA GLU A 231 26.89 -21.31 24.34
C GLU A 231 26.00 -21.92 25.43
N THR A 232 26.55 -22.10 26.64
CA THR A 232 25.77 -22.58 27.79
C THR A 232 24.67 -21.60 28.16
N ALA A 233 24.98 -20.30 28.22
CA ALA A 233 24.01 -19.27 28.55
C ALA A 233 22.88 -19.19 27.52
N LEU A 234 23.21 -19.27 26.22
CA LEU A 234 22.25 -19.29 25.13
C LEU A 234 21.36 -20.53 25.19
N ARG A 235 21.94 -21.71 25.47
CA ARG A 235 21.16 -22.96 25.59
C ARG A 235 20.14 -22.89 26.72
N TRP A 236 20.54 -22.40 27.89
CA TRP A 236 19.67 -22.31 29.07
C TRP A 236 18.70 -21.13 29.01
N GLY A 237 19.09 -20.03 28.38
CA GLY A 237 18.25 -18.84 28.19
C GLY A 237 17.41 -18.85 26.91
N GLU A 238 17.22 -20.02 26.28
CA GLU A 238 16.46 -20.20 25.03
C GLU A 238 16.86 -19.22 23.91
N GLY A 239 18.17 -19.08 23.68
CA GLY A 239 18.75 -18.21 22.66
C GLY A 239 18.92 -16.75 23.10
N ILE A 240 18.82 -16.45 24.40
CA ILE A 240 19.02 -15.12 24.99
C ILE A 240 20.02 -15.22 26.14
N LEU A 241 20.87 -14.22 26.29
CA LEU A 241 21.74 -14.08 27.47
C LEU A 241 21.92 -12.60 27.84
N TYR A 242 22.31 -12.34 29.09
CA TYR A 242 22.76 -11.03 29.53
C TYR A 242 24.23 -11.07 29.95
N ILE A 243 24.98 -10.06 29.56
CA ILE A 243 26.32 -9.78 30.07
C ILE A 243 26.20 -8.61 31.03
N ALA A 244 26.27 -8.86 32.33
CA ALA A 244 26.31 -7.80 33.32
C ALA A 244 27.75 -7.27 33.43
N ASP A 245 27.97 -6.02 33.03
CA ASP A 245 29.22 -5.31 33.27
C ASP A 245 29.27 -4.83 34.73
N LEU A 246 30.08 -5.53 35.54
CA LEU A 246 30.27 -5.24 36.96
C LEU A 246 31.31 -4.15 37.19
N SER A 247 32.01 -3.69 36.15
CA SER A 247 32.93 -2.55 36.23
C SER A 247 32.19 -1.21 36.15
N ALA A 248 30.96 -1.20 35.63
CA ALA A 248 30.11 -0.02 35.63
C ALA A 248 29.46 0.21 37.00
N ASP A 249 29.26 1.48 37.39
CA ASP A 249 28.54 1.85 38.62
C ASP A 249 27.33 2.77 38.28
N PRO A 250 26.09 2.28 38.39
CA PRO A 250 25.70 0.91 38.75
C PRO A 250 26.02 -0.11 37.65
N PRO A 251 26.05 -1.43 37.95
CA PRO A 251 26.24 -2.47 36.96
C PRO A 251 25.23 -2.37 35.81
N ILE A 252 25.71 -2.57 34.57
CA ILE A 252 24.88 -2.44 33.36
C ILE A 252 24.72 -3.81 32.71
N ASP A 253 23.47 -4.22 32.47
CA ASP A 253 23.17 -5.44 31.73
C ASP A 253 23.14 -5.16 30.22
N ILE A 254 23.99 -5.87 29.48
CA ILE A 254 24.07 -5.82 28.02
C ILE A 254 23.43 -7.10 27.48
N PRO A 255 22.25 -7.03 26.86
CA PRO A 255 21.59 -8.22 26.36
C PRO A 255 22.12 -8.67 24.99
N PHE A 256 22.09 -9.97 24.73
CA PHE A 256 22.34 -10.58 23.42
C PHE A 256 21.29 -11.65 23.09
N SER A 257 21.04 -11.87 21.80
CA SER A 257 20.15 -12.93 21.34
C SER A 257 20.61 -13.58 20.02
N GLU A 258 20.45 -14.91 19.95
CA GLU A 258 20.59 -15.72 18.72
C GLU A 258 19.40 -15.62 17.78
N HIS A 259 18.31 -15.00 18.25
CA HIS A 259 17.09 -14.79 17.50
C HIS A 259 16.87 -13.28 17.31
N LEU A 260 16.01 -12.90 16.37
CA LEU A 260 15.49 -11.53 16.31
C LEU A 260 14.46 -11.33 17.43
N ALA A 261 14.86 -11.45 18.69
CA ALA A 261 13.99 -11.35 19.85
C ALA A 261 14.37 -10.17 20.73
N CYS A 262 13.36 -9.44 21.21
CA CYS A 262 13.57 -8.44 22.24
C CYS A 262 13.94 -9.14 23.57
N PRO A 263 15.10 -8.84 24.16
CA PRO A 263 15.54 -9.44 25.42
C PRO A 263 14.56 -9.15 26.57
N ASP A 264 14.07 -7.90 26.64
CA ASP A 264 13.25 -7.41 27.76
C ASP A 264 11.78 -7.86 27.68
N HIS A 265 11.22 -7.99 26.47
CA HIS A 265 9.78 -8.23 26.28
C HIS A 265 9.47 -9.62 25.72
N GLY A 266 10.48 -10.37 25.26
CA GLY A 266 10.30 -11.67 24.61
C GLY A 266 9.58 -11.60 23.26
N THR A 267 9.41 -10.39 22.69
CA THR A 267 8.82 -10.22 21.36
C THR A 267 9.78 -10.73 20.31
N THR A 268 9.41 -11.80 19.62
CA THR A 268 10.17 -12.37 18.51
C THR A 268 9.70 -11.74 17.19
N LEU A 269 10.62 -11.17 16.45
CA LEU A 269 10.43 -10.79 15.06
C LEU A 269 10.77 -12.01 14.19
N THR A 270 9.96 -12.25 13.17
CA THR A 270 10.27 -13.25 12.14
C THR A 270 11.42 -12.77 11.26
N GLU A 271 11.97 -13.67 10.44
CA GLU A 271 12.95 -13.28 9.42
C GLU A 271 12.44 -12.10 8.58
N ILE A 272 13.32 -11.12 8.38
CA ILE A 272 12.97 -9.89 7.66
C ILE A 272 13.11 -10.16 6.17
N GLU A 273 11.96 -10.29 5.51
CA GLU A 273 11.88 -10.53 4.08
C GLU A 273 11.06 -9.43 3.39
N PRO A 274 11.19 -9.25 2.07
CA PRO A 274 10.38 -8.27 1.33
C PRO A 274 8.86 -8.49 1.47
N ARG A 275 8.41 -9.72 1.75
CA ARG A 275 7.00 -10.04 2.01
C ARG A 275 6.50 -9.57 3.37
N THR A 276 7.39 -9.39 4.35
CA THR A 276 7.06 -8.82 5.68
C THR A 276 6.49 -7.41 5.56
N PHE A 277 6.88 -6.69 4.51
CA PHE A 277 6.42 -5.34 4.21
C PHE A 277 5.29 -5.31 3.17
N SER A 278 4.70 -6.44 2.81
CA SER A 278 3.60 -6.48 1.84
C SER A 278 2.25 -6.63 2.53
N PHE A 279 1.42 -5.58 2.45
CA PHE A 279 0.03 -5.62 2.89
C PHE A 279 -0.88 -6.49 2.01
N ASN A 280 -0.37 -6.99 0.87
CA ASN A 280 -1.09 -7.94 0.02
C ASN A 280 -0.88 -9.40 0.42
N THR A 281 -0.01 -9.66 1.41
CA THR A 281 0.28 -11.01 1.88
C THR A 281 -0.06 -11.15 3.37
N PRO A 282 -0.52 -12.32 3.84
CA PRO A 282 -0.82 -12.53 5.25
C PRO A 282 0.38 -12.33 6.21
N HIS A 283 1.61 -12.42 5.68
CA HIS A 283 2.84 -12.22 6.44
C HIS A 283 3.01 -10.78 6.92
N GLY A 284 2.81 -9.80 6.02
CA GLY A 284 2.95 -8.39 6.35
C GLY A 284 1.65 -7.68 6.67
N ALA A 285 0.51 -8.17 6.18
CA ALA A 285 -0.79 -7.54 6.35
C ALA A 285 -1.25 -7.50 7.81
N CYS A 286 -1.85 -6.38 8.21
CA CYS A 286 -2.59 -6.27 9.46
C CYS A 286 -3.66 -7.37 9.50
N PRO A 287 -3.70 -8.20 10.55
CA PRO A 287 -4.63 -9.33 10.63
C PRO A 287 -6.09 -8.88 10.73
N GLU A 288 -6.35 -7.70 11.28
CA GLU A 288 -7.70 -7.19 11.55
C GLU A 288 -8.40 -6.68 10.30
N CYS A 289 -7.69 -5.97 9.42
CA CYS A 289 -8.22 -5.45 8.16
C CYS A 289 -7.71 -6.19 6.92
N GLN A 290 -6.92 -7.25 7.10
CA GLN A 290 -6.30 -8.04 6.03
C GLN A 290 -5.59 -7.17 4.98
N GLY A 291 -4.89 -6.15 5.46
CA GLY A 291 -4.11 -5.24 4.62
C GLY A 291 -4.90 -4.16 3.87
N LEU A 292 -6.20 -4.01 4.13
CA LEU A 292 -7.01 -2.95 3.52
C LEU A 292 -6.72 -1.57 4.13
N GLY A 293 -6.38 -1.53 5.43
CA GLY A 293 -6.18 -0.29 6.20
C GLY A 293 -7.49 0.33 6.70
N ASN A 294 -8.60 0.06 6.02
CA ASN A 294 -9.93 0.51 6.38
C ASN A 294 -10.85 -0.68 6.69
N LYS A 295 -11.91 -0.42 7.43
CA LYS A 295 -13.06 -1.31 7.61
C LYS A 295 -14.31 -0.59 7.13
N LEU A 296 -15.18 -1.33 6.47
CA LEU A 296 -16.54 -0.87 6.21
C LEU A 296 -17.33 -1.09 7.49
N GLU A 297 -17.81 0.00 8.07
CA GLU A 297 -18.67 0.00 9.26
C GLU A 297 -19.95 0.76 8.94
N ILE A 298 -21.03 0.43 9.64
CA ILE A 298 -22.30 1.14 9.49
C ILE A 298 -22.13 2.56 10.03
N ASP A 299 -22.56 3.54 9.25
CA ASP A 299 -22.41 4.96 9.58
C ASP A 299 -23.74 5.52 10.12
N PRO A 300 -23.80 5.94 11.41
CA PRO A 300 -25.01 6.54 11.97
C PRO A 300 -25.50 7.76 11.19
N ASP A 301 -24.59 8.58 10.64
CA ASP A 301 -24.98 9.79 9.91
C ASP A 301 -25.57 9.48 8.52
N ARG A 302 -25.32 8.27 7.97
CA ARG A 302 -26.00 7.79 6.76
C ARG A 302 -27.37 7.18 7.05
N ILE A 303 -27.58 6.69 8.27
CA ILE A 303 -28.87 6.17 8.74
C ILE A 303 -29.80 7.33 9.13
N ILE A 304 -29.24 8.39 9.73
CA ILE A 304 -29.93 9.60 10.18
C ILE A 304 -29.28 10.82 9.52
N PRO A 305 -29.59 11.09 8.24
CA PRO A 305 -28.98 12.20 7.50
C PRO A 305 -29.44 13.57 7.98
N ASP A 306 -30.67 13.66 8.50
CA ASP A 306 -31.25 14.89 9.05
C ASP A 306 -31.69 14.65 10.50
N LYS A 307 -30.99 15.29 11.44
CA LYS A 307 -31.26 15.17 12.89
C LYS A 307 -32.34 16.13 13.38
N SER A 308 -32.81 17.06 12.54
CA SER A 308 -33.91 17.99 12.87
C SER A 308 -35.30 17.35 12.71
N VAL A 309 -35.37 16.17 12.09
CA VAL A 309 -36.60 15.41 11.86
C VAL A 309 -36.76 14.35 12.94
N SER A 310 -38.00 14.01 13.29
CA SER A 310 -38.30 12.93 14.24
C SER A 310 -38.27 11.55 13.58
N ILE A 311 -38.14 10.49 14.40
CA ILE A 311 -38.15 9.11 13.90
C ILE A 311 -39.48 8.79 13.23
N ALA A 312 -40.58 9.23 13.84
CA ALA A 312 -41.92 9.07 13.29
C ALA A 312 -42.05 9.74 11.91
N GLU A 313 -41.47 10.91 11.71
CA GLU A 313 -41.57 11.64 10.43
C GLU A 313 -40.67 11.11 9.31
N GLY A 314 -39.68 10.28 9.67
CA GLY A 314 -38.82 9.55 8.74
C GLY A 314 -37.32 9.84 8.88
N ALA A 315 -36.84 10.23 10.06
CA ALA A 315 -35.40 10.46 10.30
C ALA A 315 -34.54 9.20 10.02
N LEU A 316 -35.07 8.00 10.26
CA LEU A 316 -34.42 6.74 9.91
C LEU A 316 -34.68 6.40 8.43
N VAL A 317 -33.64 6.45 7.61
CA VAL A 317 -33.74 6.13 6.16
C VAL A 317 -33.33 4.69 5.82
N ALA A 318 -32.91 3.91 6.83
CA ALA A 318 -32.40 2.56 6.64
C ALA A 318 -33.52 1.54 6.37
N MET A 319 -33.55 0.98 5.16
CA MET A 319 -34.34 -0.20 4.76
C MET A 319 -35.70 -0.34 5.48
N GLU A 320 -35.77 -1.28 6.43
CA GLU A 320 -36.98 -1.72 7.15
C GLU A 320 -37.47 -0.73 8.21
N TRP A 321 -36.73 0.34 8.47
CA TRP A 321 -37.06 1.44 9.38
C TRP A 321 -37.46 2.72 8.65
N SER A 322 -37.52 2.68 7.32
CA SER A 322 -37.99 3.80 6.53
C SER A 322 -39.46 4.11 6.80
N LYS A 323 -39.87 5.33 6.46
CA LYS A 323 -41.28 5.78 6.53
C LYS A 323 -42.24 4.84 5.81
N GLN A 324 -41.83 4.25 4.68
CA GLN A 324 -42.64 3.26 3.97
C GLN A 324 -42.90 2.02 4.83
N SER A 325 -41.91 1.53 5.58
CA SER A 325 -42.07 0.39 6.46
C SER A 325 -42.98 0.70 7.64
N ARG A 326 -42.94 1.91 8.21
CA ARG A 326 -43.92 2.39 9.19
C ARG A 326 -45.34 2.32 8.65
N ASP A 327 -45.58 2.94 7.50
CA ASP A 327 -46.91 3.08 6.92
C ASP A 327 -47.53 1.70 6.57
N HIS A 328 -46.71 0.67 6.38
CA HIS A 328 -47.13 -0.72 6.13
C HIS A 328 -47.07 -1.65 7.35
N LYS A 329 -46.90 -1.11 8.57
CA LYS A 329 -46.71 -1.89 9.81
C LYS A 329 -45.63 -2.98 9.67
N GLY A 330 -44.45 -2.61 9.17
CA GLY A 330 -43.32 -3.53 9.00
C GLY A 330 -42.91 -4.20 10.31
N TYR A 331 -42.40 -5.43 10.22
CA TYR A 331 -41.99 -6.23 11.38
C TYR A 331 -40.99 -5.49 12.29
N TYR A 332 -39.93 -4.92 11.69
CA TYR A 332 -38.89 -4.20 12.43
C TYR A 332 -39.37 -2.87 13.01
N TRP A 333 -40.32 -2.21 12.36
CA TRP A 333 -40.91 -0.98 12.86
C TRP A 333 -41.74 -1.22 14.13
N GLN A 334 -42.56 -2.27 14.15
CA GLN A 334 -43.36 -2.62 15.34
C GLN A 334 -42.47 -3.00 16.56
N ILE A 335 -41.31 -3.61 16.32
CA ILE A 335 -40.32 -3.86 17.38
C ILE A 335 -39.71 -2.55 17.90
N LEU A 336 -39.39 -1.61 17.01
CA LEU A 336 -38.89 -0.29 17.38
C LEU A 336 -39.91 0.47 18.24
N GLU A 337 -41.19 0.48 17.85
CA GLU A 337 -42.27 1.11 18.62
C GLU A 337 -42.43 0.48 20.02
N ALA A 338 -42.40 -0.85 20.11
CA ALA A 338 -42.47 -1.56 21.38
C ALA A 338 -41.26 -1.24 22.29
N THR A 339 -40.08 -1.12 21.69
CA THR A 339 -38.85 -0.75 22.40
C THR A 339 -38.91 0.69 22.89
N ALA A 340 -39.33 1.62 22.03
CA ALA A 340 -39.49 3.03 22.37
C ALA A 340 -40.46 3.21 23.54
N LYS A 341 -41.58 2.49 23.54
CA LYS A 341 -42.54 2.49 24.65
C LYS A 341 -41.96 1.92 25.95
N SER A 342 -41.17 0.85 25.87
CA SER A 342 -40.58 0.19 27.05
C SER A 342 -39.46 1.01 27.69
N PHE A 343 -38.76 1.81 26.88
CA PHE A 343 -37.64 2.65 27.30
C PHE A 343 -38.00 4.13 27.43
N ASP A 344 -39.29 4.50 27.31
CA ASP A 344 -39.76 5.89 27.40
C ASP A 344 -39.02 6.82 26.42
N ILE A 345 -39.04 6.45 25.15
CA ILE A 345 -38.44 7.19 24.03
C ILE A 345 -39.56 7.84 23.23
N ASP A 346 -39.51 9.16 23.11
CA ASP A 346 -40.44 9.91 22.26
C ASP A 346 -39.99 9.83 20.79
N LEU A 347 -40.82 9.22 19.94
CA LEU A 347 -40.55 9.07 18.51
C LEU A 347 -40.95 10.28 17.69
N ASP A 348 -41.74 11.20 18.26
CA ASP A 348 -42.25 12.40 17.58
C ASP A 348 -41.35 13.63 17.81
N SER A 349 -40.46 13.58 18.80
CA SER A 349 -39.43 14.60 19.02
C SER A 349 -38.31 14.54 17.95
N PRO A 350 -37.75 15.68 17.50
CA PRO A 350 -36.55 15.72 16.68
C PRO A 350 -35.40 14.92 17.28
N ILE A 351 -34.57 14.29 16.44
CA ILE A 351 -33.41 13.50 16.91
C ILE A 351 -32.41 14.35 17.71
N GLU A 352 -32.23 15.62 17.34
CA GLU A 352 -31.33 16.53 18.06
C GLU A 352 -31.76 16.85 19.50
N ASP A 353 -33.06 16.72 19.78
CA ASP A 353 -33.63 16.93 21.12
C ASP A 353 -33.69 15.62 21.95
N LEU A 354 -33.43 14.48 21.32
CA LEU A 354 -33.43 13.17 21.98
C LEU A 354 -32.13 12.95 22.77
N PRO A 355 -32.20 12.52 24.04
CA PRO A 355 -31.01 12.17 24.83
C PRO A 355 -30.19 11.05 24.18
N GLU A 356 -28.86 11.17 24.26
CA GLU A 356 -27.92 10.25 23.60
C GLU A 356 -28.09 8.78 24.06
N ASP A 357 -28.43 8.55 25.34
CA ASP A 357 -28.72 7.22 25.87
C ASP A 357 -29.96 6.58 25.20
N LYS A 358 -30.99 7.38 24.93
CA LYS A 358 -32.21 6.91 24.24
C LYS A 358 -31.92 6.64 22.76
N LEU A 359 -31.16 7.51 22.11
CA LEU A 359 -30.73 7.31 20.72
C LEU A 359 -29.87 6.04 20.58
N ASN A 360 -29.00 5.78 21.55
CA ASN A 360 -28.18 4.57 21.59
C ASN A 360 -29.03 3.30 21.72
N VAL A 361 -30.14 3.32 22.46
CA VAL A 361 -31.07 2.17 22.51
C VAL A 361 -31.68 1.89 21.13
N ILE A 362 -31.98 2.93 20.35
CA ILE A 362 -32.50 2.79 18.98
C ILE A 362 -31.44 2.24 18.02
N LEU A 363 -30.22 2.78 18.08
CA LEU A 363 -29.16 2.43 17.13
C LEU A 363 -28.46 1.11 17.47
N TYR A 364 -28.14 0.88 18.74
CA TYR A 364 -27.31 -0.24 19.22
C TYR A 364 -28.08 -1.29 20.02
N GLY A 365 -29.35 -1.03 20.33
CA GLY A 365 -30.24 -2.01 20.97
C GLY A 365 -30.27 -1.95 22.49
N THR A 366 -30.86 -2.97 23.10
CA THR A 366 -31.22 -3.00 24.53
C THR A 366 -30.23 -3.76 25.41
N GLU A 367 -29.05 -4.10 24.88
CA GLU A 367 -28.00 -4.88 25.58
C GLU A 367 -28.53 -6.20 26.19
N GLY A 368 -29.47 -6.85 25.50
CA GLY A 368 -30.05 -8.12 25.93
C GLY A 368 -31.27 -8.01 26.85
N LYS A 369 -31.72 -6.80 27.21
CA LYS A 369 -33.00 -6.61 27.92
C LYS A 369 -34.16 -6.90 26.98
N GLU A 370 -35.00 -7.85 27.35
CA GLU A 370 -36.18 -8.21 26.55
C GLU A 370 -37.29 -7.18 26.71
N VAL A 371 -37.93 -6.84 25.59
CA VAL A 371 -39.12 -5.99 25.54
C VAL A 371 -40.32 -6.79 25.02
N PRO A 372 -41.54 -6.52 25.52
CA PRO A 372 -42.74 -7.17 25.03
C PRO A 372 -43.15 -6.56 23.68
N VAL A 373 -43.08 -7.36 22.62
CA VAL A 373 -43.48 -6.95 21.27
C VAL A 373 -44.86 -7.52 20.96
N HIS A 374 -45.81 -6.63 20.72
CA HIS A 374 -47.12 -6.98 20.16
C HIS A 374 -47.07 -6.77 18.65
N TYR A 375 -47.00 -7.85 17.88
CA TYR A 375 -46.92 -7.79 16.42
C TYR A 375 -48.25 -8.13 15.79
N GLU A 376 -48.64 -7.33 14.80
CA GLU A 376 -49.79 -7.54 13.94
C GLU A 376 -49.32 -7.75 12.49
N SER A 377 -49.61 -8.92 11.94
CA SER A 377 -49.36 -9.25 10.54
C SER A 377 -50.37 -8.55 9.61
N ARG A 378 -49.99 -8.36 8.34
CA ARG A 378 -50.87 -7.84 7.29
C ARG A 378 -52.16 -8.66 7.11
N ASP A 379 -52.12 -9.96 7.42
CA ASP A 379 -53.29 -10.86 7.33
C ASP A 379 -54.20 -10.80 8.58
N GLY A 380 -53.98 -9.84 9.50
CA GLY A 380 -54.79 -9.63 10.70
C GLY A 380 -54.50 -10.61 11.87
N ARG A 381 -53.44 -11.41 11.75
CA ARG A 381 -52.97 -12.27 12.86
C ARG A 381 -52.11 -11.46 13.82
N SER A 382 -52.38 -11.54 15.11
CA SER A 382 -51.57 -10.91 16.15
C SER A 382 -50.89 -11.95 17.05
N SER A 383 -49.69 -11.61 17.53
CA SER A 383 -48.95 -12.43 18.48
C SER A 383 -48.09 -11.55 19.38
N THR A 384 -47.83 -12.01 20.60
CA THR A 384 -47.01 -11.29 21.58
C THR A 384 -45.88 -12.18 22.03
N TRP A 385 -44.66 -11.65 22.03
CA TRP A 385 -43.47 -12.35 22.54
C TRP A 385 -42.49 -11.36 23.16
N TRP A 386 -41.52 -11.89 23.88
CA TRP A 386 -40.41 -11.15 24.45
C TRP A 386 -39.20 -11.31 23.56
N THR A 387 -38.52 -10.20 23.25
CA THR A 387 -37.30 -10.23 22.46
C THR A 387 -36.39 -9.07 22.85
N ALA A 388 -35.09 -9.27 22.80
CA ALA A 388 -34.13 -8.20 22.92
C ALA A 388 -34.01 -7.46 21.59
N TYR A 389 -34.15 -6.14 21.61
CA TYR A 389 -33.98 -5.34 20.40
C TYR A 389 -32.49 -5.17 20.12
N GLU A 390 -32.05 -5.55 18.93
CA GLU A 390 -30.65 -5.55 18.51
C GLU A 390 -30.15 -4.18 18.01
N GLY A 391 -31.05 -3.19 17.89
CA GLY A 391 -30.72 -1.90 17.31
C GLY A 391 -30.70 -1.92 15.78
N VAL A 392 -30.86 -0.74 15.16
CA VAL A 392 -30.76 -0.58 13.70
C VAL A 392 -29.37 -0.99 13.20
N ILE A 393 -28.31 -0.50 13.86
CA ILE A 393 -26.91 -0.77 13.47
C ILE A 393 -26.58 -2.25 13.67
N GLY A 394 -26.87 -2.80 14.85
CA GLY A 394 -26.60 -4.21 15.15
C GLY A 394 -27.31 -5.16 14.19
N ASN A 395 -28.56 -4.86 13.80
CA ASN A 395 -29.26 -5.63 12.77
C ASN A 395 -28.55 -5.56 11.41
N LEU A 396 -28.21 -4.35 10.95
CA LEU A 396 -27.60 -4.15 9.63
C LEU A 396 -26.22 -4.82 9.56
N GLU A 397 -25.41 -4.72 10.62
CA GLU A 397 -24.11 -5.39 10.71
C GLU A 397 -24.25 -6.92 10.64
N ARG A 398 -25.14 -7.51 11.45
CA ARG A 398 -25.40 -8.95 11.40
C ARG A 398 -25.87 -9.38 10.01
N ARG A 399 -26.85 -8.68 9.44
CA ARG A 399 -27.37 -9.00 8.09
C ARG A 399 -26.28 -8.89 7.03
N TYR A 400 -25.41 -7.89 7.11
CA TYR A 400 -24.29 -7.76 6.16
C TYR A 400 -23.34 -8.96 6.21
N GLN A 401 -23.04 -9.46 7.42
CA GLN A 401 -22.15 -10.60 7.63
C GLN A 401 -22.78 -11.95 7.24
N GLU A 402 -24.06 -12.15 7.55
CA GLU A 402 -24.74 -13.44 7.35
C GLU A 402 -25.32 -13.62 5.93
N THR A 403 -25.68 -12.52 5.26
CA THR A 403 -26.38 -12.59 3.98
C THR A 403 -25.47 -13.08 2.84
N GLN A 404 -25.97 -14.03 2.06
CA GLN A 404 -25.33 -14.55 0.84
C GLN A 404 -25.79 -13.84 -0.45
N SER A 405 -26.75 -12.91 -0.36
CA SER A 405 -27.26 -12.14 -1.49
C SER A 405 -26.45 -10.86 -1.70
N ASP A 406 -25.81 -10.72 -2.86
CA ASP A 406 -25.06 -9.52 -3.24
C ASP A 406 -25.95 -8.28 -3.36
N TYR A 407 -27.22 -8.44 -3.74
CA TYR A 407 -28.19 -7.34 -3.78
C TYR A 407 -28.42 -6.73 -2.38
N ILE A 408 -28.70 -7.57 -1.38
CA ILE A 408 -28.91 -7.11 0.00
C ILE A 408 -27.62 -6.54 0.57
N ARG A 409 -26.47 -7.18 0.28
CA ARG A 409 -25.16 -6.68 0.70
C ARG A 409 -24.90 -5.29 0.14
N GLY A 410 -25.16 -5.07 -1.15
CA GLY A 410 -25.04 -3.76 -1.80
C GLY A 410 -25.98 -2.72 -1.20
N LYS A 411 -27.21 -3.10 -0.85
CA LYS A 411 -28.15 -2.20 -0.17
C LYS A 411 -27.69 -1.76 1.22
N ILE A 412 -27.11 -2.68 2.00
CA ILE A 412 -26.58 -2.32 3.32
C ILE A 412 -25.33 -1.43 3.19
N GLN A 413 -24.50 -1.66 2.17
CA GLN A 413 -23.30 -0.84 1.89
C GLN A 413 -23.62 0.63 1.62
N GLU A 414 -24.82 0.97 1.14
CA GLU A 414 -25.26 2.37 0.98
C GLU A 414 -25.18 3.14 2.32
N TYR A 415 -25.40 2.45 3.44
CA TYR A 415 -25.36 3.02 4.80
C TYR A 415 -24.02 2.83 5.52
N MET A 416 -23.01 2.26 4.84
CA MET A 416 -21.68 2.05 5.41
C MET A 416 -20.70 3.15 4.99
N SER A 417 -19.75 3.47 5.85
CA SER A 417 -18.60 4.30 5.50
C SER A 417 -17.29 3.58 5.81
N GLU A 418 -16.25 3.96 5.08
CA GLU A 418 -14.91 3.47 5.35
C GLU A 418 -14.35 4.19 6.58
N ARG A 419 -14.03 3.42 7.61
CA ARG A 419 -13.33 3.90 8.80
C ARG A 419 -11.93 3.31 8.87
N LEU A 420 -10.98 4.06 9.44
CA LEU A 420 -9.63 3.56 9.64
C LEU A 420 -9.67 2.36 10.57
N CYS A 421 -8.94 1.29 10.20
CA CYS A 421 -8.82 0.11 11.04
C CYS A 421 -8.26 0.48 12.43
N PRO A 422 -8.86 0.04 13.54
CA PRO A 422 -8.43 0.46 14.88
C PRO A 422 -7.06 -0.13 15.27
N SER A 423 -6.71 -1.34 14.82
CA SER A 423 -5.40 -1.95 15.09
C SER A 423 -4.25 -1.24 14.36
N CYS A 424 -4.35 -1.10 13.03
CA CYS A 424 -3.25 -0.53 12.23
C CYS A 424 -3.37 0.98 11.98
N LYS A 425 -4.51 1.61 12.30
CA LYS A 425 -4.81 3.03 12.05
C LYS A 425 -4.54 3.45 10.60
N GLY A 426 -4.97 2.63 9.64
CA GLY A 426 -4.74 2.87 8.21
C GLY A 426 -3.42 2.36 7.65
N LYS A 427 -2.45 1.93 8.49
CA LYS A 427 -1.10 1.57 8.04
C LYS A 427 -1.00 0.25 7.26
N ARG A 428 -2.07 -0.55 7.22
CA ARG A 428 -2.20 -1.82 6.46
C ARG A 428 -1.25 -2.96 6.88
N LEU A 429 -0.19 -2.68 7.62
CA LEU A 429 0.84 -3.64 8.03
C LEU A 429 0.71 -4.07 9.49
N ARG A 430 1.36 -5.20 9.81
CA ARG A 430 1.57 -5.64 11.19
C ARG A 430 2.53 -4.73 11.95
N VAL A 431 2.44 -4.74 13.27
CA VAL A 431 3.27 -3.89 14.14
C VAL A 431 4.76 -4.25 14.03
N GLU A 432 5.08 -5.53 13.83
CA GLU A 432 6.45 -6.03 13.66
C GLU A 432 7.12 -5.44 12.41
N ALA A 433 6.37 -5.33 11.31
CA ALA A 433 6.87 -4.72 10.07
C ALA A 433 7.09 -3.21 10.24
N LEU A 434 6.21 -2.54 11.00
CA LEU A 434 6.30 -1.11 11.29
C LEU A 434 7.45 -0.77 12.26
N ALA A 435 7.93 -1.75 13.02
CA ALA A 435 9.06 -1.57 13.93
C ALA A 435 10.42 -1.62 13.22
N ILE A 436 10.45 -1.93 11.92
CA ILE A 436 11.67 -1.94 11.12
C ILE A 436 11.83 -0.59 10.44
N THR A 437 12.96 0.08 10.68
CA THR A 437 13.20 1.44 10.19
C THR A 437 14.48 1.55 9.37
N VAL A 438 14.48 2.46 8.40
CA VAL A 438 15.66 2.92 7.68
C VAL A 438 15.81 4.40 8.01
N ASP A 439 16.96 4.80 8.55
CA ASP A 439 17.18 6.17 9.01
C ASP A 439 16.08 6.67 9.98
N GLY A 440 15.67 5.80 10.91
CA GLY A 440 14.67 6.11 11.93
C GLY A 440 13.24 6.26 11.42
N LYS A 441 12.96 5.91 10.15
CA LYS A 441 11.63 5.95 9.54
C LYS A 441 11.18 4.57 9.08
N ASN A 442 9.94 4.18 9.39
CA ASN A 442 9.35 2.94 8.89
C ASN A 442 8.79 3.12 7.47
N ILE A 443 8.51 2.00 6.78
CA ILE A 443 8.08 2.03 5.38
C ILE A 443 6.78 2.81 5.16
N VAL A 444 5.85 2.82 6.12
CA VAL A 444 4.58 3.52 5.96
C VAL A 444 4.77 5.03 6.13
N GLU A 445 5.64 5.45 7.06
CA GLU A 445 5.98 6.87 7.21
C GLU A 445 6.56 7.45 5.92
N THR A 446 7.46 6.72 5.25
CA THR A 446 8.07 7.24 4.00
C THR A 446 7.05 7.29 2.87
N THR A 447 6.17 6.29 2.75
CA THR A 447 5.14 6.25 1.70
C THR A 447 4.01 7.26 1.87
N HIS A 448 3.87 7.83 3.08
CA HIS A 448 2.85 8.85 3.36
C HIS A 448 3.31 10.25 2.96
N TRP A 449 4.62 10.46 2.79
CA TRP A 449 5.15 11.73 2.32
C TRP A 449 4.75 12.00 0.87
N PRO A 450 4.72 13.27 0.46
CA PRO A 450 4.73 13.61 -0.96
C PRO A 450 5.95 12.98 -1.65
N VAL A 451 5.77 12.57 -2.91
CA VAL A 451 6.83 11.99 -3.77
C VAL A 451 8.09 12.86 -3.80
N SER A 452 7.94 14.19 -3.76
CA SER A 452 9.06 15.14 -3.68
C SER A 452 9.91 14.95 -2.41
N GLU A 453 9.27 14.82 -1.24
CA GLU A 453 9.96 14.63 0.03
C GLU A 453 10.61 13.24 0.11
N GLU A 454 9.93 12.21 -0.38
CA GLU A 454 10.50 10.86 -0.44
C GLU A 454 11.70 10.78 -1.39
N LEU A 455 11.67 11.48 -2.53
CA LEU A 455 12.79 11.58 -3.45
C LEU A 455 14.02 12.25 -2.80
N ASP A 456 13.80 13.32 -2.03
CA ASP A 456 14.88 13.99 -1.30
C ASP A 456 15.45 13.09 -0.19
N TRP A 457 14.60 12.32 0.48
CA TRP A 457 15.05 11.30 1.45
C TRP A 457 15.93 10.24 0.78
N ILE A 458 15.51 9.68 -0.36
CA ILE A 458 16.28 8.69 -1.12
C ILE A 458 17.62 9.26 -1.61
N ARG A 459 17.63 10.50 -2.13
CA ARG A 459 18.87 11.21 -2.53
C ARG A 459 19.83 11.42 -1.38
N ARG A 460 19.32 11.70 -0.18
CA ARG A 460 20.15 11.80 1.02
C ARG A 460 20.74 10.44 1.40
N LEU A 461 19.98 9.35 1.27
CA LEU A 461 20.48 7.99 1.50
C LEU A 461 21.52 7.53 0.47
N SER A 462 21.40 7.95 -0.80
CA SER A 462 22.37 7.64 -1.85
C SER A 462 23.60 8.57 -1.84
N GLY A 463 23.47 9.76 -1.25
CA GLY A 463 24.47 10.82 -1.28
C GLY A 463 25.72 10.61 -0.42
N ARG A 464 26.67 11.56 -0.52
CA ARG A 464 27.96 11.53 0.22
C ARG A 464 27.79 11.63 1.74
N LYS A 465 26.84 12.45 2.20
CA LYS A 465 26.48 12.63 3.63
C LYS A 465 25.41 11.64 4.09
N SER A 466 25.31 10.49 3.45
CA SER A 466 24.31 9.49 3.78
C SER A 466 24.54 8.88 5.17
N PRO A 467 23.45 8.65 5.94
CA PRO A 467 23.49 8.01 7.25
C PRO A 467 23.88 6.52 7.18
N LEU A 468 23.85 5.93 5.97
CA LEU A 468 24.14 4.52 5.77
C LEU A 468 25.65 4.23 5.85
N ASN A 469 25.99 3.11 6.48
CA ASN A 469 27.36 2.61 6.54
C ASN A 469 27.81 2.04 5.18
N LYS A 470 29.11 1.71 5.06
CA LYS A 470 29.69 1.23 3.79
C LYS A 470 29.06 -0.08 3.29
N ARG A 471 28.69 -0.98 4.20
CA ARG A 471 28.05 -2.26 3.86
C ARG A 471 26.63 -2.03 3.34
N GLU A 472 25.84 -1.24 4.05
CA GLU A 472 24.47 -0.86 3.65
C GLU A 472 24.44 -0.17 2.29
N LYS A 473 25.33 0.80 2.05
CA LYS A 473 25.44 1.47 0.74
C LYS A 473 25.74 0.49 -0.39
N THR A 474 26.58 -0.50 -0.13
CA THR A 474 26.94 -1.52 -1.14
C THR A 474 25.73 -2.42 -1.46
N ILE A 475 24.96 -2.81 -0.45
CA ILE A 475 23.78 -3.67 -0.60
C ILE A 475 22.62 -2.89 -1.26
N ALA A 476 22.33 -1.70 -0.76
CA ALA A 476 21.17 -0.90 -1.15
C ALA A 476 21.40 -0.05 -2.41
N GLY A 477 22.65 0.13 -2.88
CA GLY A 477 22.96 1.10 -3.93
C GLY A 477 22.16 0.94 -5.22
N ARG A 478 21.93 -0.30 -5.69
CA ARG A 478 21.09 -0.55 -6.88
C ARG A 478 19.61 -0.28 -6.61
N ILE A 479 19.13 -0.62 -5.41
CA ILE A 479 17.74 -0.42 -5.01
C ILE A 479 17.44 1.08 -4.90
N LEU A 480 18.32 1.83 -4.22
CA LEU A 480 18.19 3.29 -4.07
C LEU A 480 18.17 4.00 -5.41
N LYS A 481 19.03 3.59 -6.36
CA LYS A 481 19.03 4.16 -7.70
C LYS A 481 17.71 3.94 -8.44
N GLU A 482 17.15 2.74 -8.35
CA GLU A 482 15.90 2.41 -9.03
C GLU A 482 14.70 3.15 -8.41
N VAL A 483 14.68 3.31 -7.08
CA VAL A 483 13.69 4.14 -6.40
C VAL A 483 13.85 5.62 -6.78
N GLU A 484 15.08 6.13 -6.81
CA GLU A 484 15.38 7.52 -7.18
C GLU A 484 14.92 7.83 -8.61
N ASP A 485 15.24 6.94 -9.57
CA ASP A 485 14.85 7.09 -10.97
C ASP A 485 13.31 7.12 -11.11
N ARG A 486 12.60 6.19 -10.45
CA ARG A 486 11.12 6.12 -10.53
C ARG A 486 10.41 7.30 -9.88
N LEU A 487 10.86 7.71 -8.69
CA LEU A 487 10.35 8.91 -8.04
C LEU A 487 10.66 10.15 -8.89
N GLY A 488 11.84 10.22 -9.50
CA GLY A 488 12.23 11.25 -10.46
C GLY A 488 11.25 11.35 -11.63
N PHE A 489 10.90 10.23 -12.25
CA PHE A 489 9.93 10.22 -13.35
C PHE A 489 8.54 10.71 -12.94
N LEU A 490 8.09 10.40 -11.71
CA LEU A 490 6.83 10.94 -11.18
C LEU A 490 6.88 12.47 -11.02
N VAL A 491 8.01 13.02 -10.59
CA VAL A 491 8.23 14.48 -10.51
C VAL A 491 8.27 15.10 -11.92
N ASP A 492 8.91 14.44 -12.89
CA ASP A 492 9.01 14.93 -14.26
C ASP A 492 7.64 15.05 -14.94
N VAL A 493 6.69 14.17 -14.60
CA VAL A 493 5.30 14.24 -15.07
C VAL A 493 4.37 15.06 -14.16
N GLY A 494 4.90 15.79 -13.18
CA GLY A 494 4.11 16.72 -12.36
C GLY A 494 3.27 16.06 -11.26
N LEU A 495 3.70 14.91 -10.73
CA LEU A 495 3.01 14.16 -9.69
C LEU A 495 3.73 14.22 -8.32
N GLU A 496 4.60 15.21 -8.12
CA GLU A 496 5.43 15.37 -6.92
C GLU A 496 4.64 15.59 -5.60
N TYR A 497 3.36 15.93 -5.71
CA TYR A 497 2.45 16.21 -4.60
C TYR A 497 1.71 14.96 -4.09
N LEU A 498 1.73 13.85 -4.86
CA LEU A 498 1.08 12.61 -4.46
C LEU A 498 1.88 11.89 -3.39
N SER A 499 1.20 11.12 -2.53
CA SER A 499 1.82 10.12 -1.67
C SER A 499 1.74 8.73 -2.30
N LEU A 500 2.69 7.85 -1.97
CA LEU A 500 2.73 6.48 -2.50
C LEU A 500 1.64 5.59 -1.89
N ASP A 501 1.13 5.93 -0.71
CA ASP A 501 0.04 5.21 -0.03
C ASP A 501 -1.35 5.60 -0.54
N ARG A 502 -1.48 6.64 -1.37
CA ARG A 502 -2.76 7.05 -1.97
C ARG A 502 -3.37 5.91 -2.79
N THR A 503 -4.64 5.60 -2.51
CA THR A 503 -5.38 4.54 -3.19
C THR A 503 -5.55 4.85 -4.68
N ALA A 504 -5.21 3.89 -5.55
CA ALA A 504 -5.20 4.08 -7.00
C ALA A 504 -6.59 4.40 -7.57
N GLY A 505 -7.66 3.86 -6.97
CA GLY A 505 -9.04 4.16 -7.35
C GLY A 505 -9.49 5.60 -7.09
N THR A 506 -8.70 6.40 -6.37
CA THR A 506 -9.00 7.82 -6.07
C THR A 506 -8.29 8.81 -7.01
N LEU A 507 -7.53 8.29 -7.97
CA LEU A 507 -6.80 9.11 -8.94
C LEU A 507 -7.75 9.62 -10.02
N SER A 508 -7.56 10.87 -10.44
CA SER A 508 -8.18 11.39 -11.66
C SER A 508 -7.65 10.67 -12.90
N GLY A 509 -8.39 10.73 -14.01
CA GLY A 509 -7.95 10.15 -15.29
C GLY A 509 -6.59 10.66 -15.75
N GLY A 510 -6.31 11.96 -15.59
CA GLY A 510 -5.01 12.56 -15.91
C GLY A 510 -3.89 12.10 -14.97
N GLU A 511 -4.14 11.98 -13.66
CA GLU A 511 -3.14 11.43 -12.71
C GLU A 511 -2.82 9.96 -13.04
N ALA A 512 -3.84 9.15 -13.31
CA ALA A 512 -3.71 7.75 -13.71
C ALA A 512 -2.85 7.59 -14.97
N GLN A 513 -3.13 8.40 -15.98
CA GLN A 513 -2.42 8.41 -17.24
C GLN A 513 -0.95 8.80 -17.06
N ARG A 514 -0.67 9.85 -16.27
CA ARG A 514 0.71 10.30 -16.01
C ARG A 514 1.51 9.31 -15.17
N ILE A 515 0.87 8.60 -14.23
CA ILE A 515 1.51 7.48 -13.53
C ILE A 515 1.92 6.39 -14.52
N ARG A 516 1.02 6.02 -15.44
CA ARG A 516 1.32 5.01 -16.47
C ARG A 516 2.47 5.47 -17.37
N LEU A 517 2.48 6.75 -17.76
CA LEU A 517 3.58 7.37 -18.51
C LEU A 517 4.92 7.25 -17.76
N ALA A 518 4.95 7.65 -16.48
CA ALA A 518 6.15 7.52 -15.64
C ALA A 518 6.65 6.07 -15.54
N THR A 519 5.75 5.10 -15.37
CA THR A 519 6.10 3.66 -15.36
C THR A 519 6.69 3.21 -16.70
N GLN A 520 6.13 3.68 -17.82
CA GLN A 520 6.68 3.34 -19.15
C GLN A 520 8.07 3.93 -19.37
N ILE A 521 8.35 5.15 -18.92
CA ILE A 521 9.68 5.76 -18.99
C ILE A 521 10.69 4.94 -18.18
N GLY A 522 10.29 4.48 -16.98
CA GLY A 522 11.10 3.61 -16.14
C GLY A 522 11.48 2.28 -16.78
N SER A 523 10.66 1.76 -17.71
CA SER A 523 10.95 0.49 -18.40
C SER A 523 12.11 0.58 -19.40
N ARG A 524 12.48 1.79 -19.85
CA ARG A 524 13.58 2.06 -20.80
C ARG A 524 13.57 1.17 -22.05
N LEU A 525 12.38 0.83 -22.53
CA LEU A 525 12.21 0.09 -23.77
C LEU A 525 12.64 0.94 -24.97
N MET A 526 13.13 0.28 -26.02
CA MET A 526 13.53 0.88 -27.30
C MET A 526 12.81 0.17 -28.45
N GLY A 527 12.56 0.87 -29.54
CA GLY A 527 11.86 0.32 -30.70
C GLY A 527 10.37 0.05 -30.46
N VAL A 528 9.76 0.77 -29.51
CA VAL A 528 8.33 0.69 -29.18
C VAL A 528 7.57 1.86 -29.83
N LEU A 529 6.31 1.60 -30.22
CA LEU A 529 5.36 2.65 -30.60
C LEU A 529 4.47 2.99 -29.40
N TYR A 530 4.67 4.16 -28.80
CA TYR A 530 3.79 4.65 -27.73
C TYR A 530 2.64 5.45 -28.33
N VAL A 531 1.39 5.10 -28.00
CA VAL A 531 0.19 5.80 -28.46
C VAL A 531 -0.52 6.44 -27.26
N LEU A 532 -0.58 7.77 -27.23
CA LEU A 532 -1.08 8.55 -26.09
C LEU A 532 -2.36 9.34 -26.43
N ASP A 533 -3.29 9.41 -25.49
CA ASP A 533 -4.59 10.08 -25.65
C ASP A 533 -4.68 11.36 -24.81
N GLU A 534 -4.45 12.51 -25.43
CA GLU A 534 -4.56 13.83 -24.79
C GLU A 534 -3.83 13.92 -23.42
N PRO A 535 -2.51 13.63 -23.37
CA PRO A 535 -1.76 13.59 -22.12
C PRO A 535 -1.66 14.94 -21.39
N SER A 536 -2.00 16.06 -22.03
CA SER A 536 -2.06 17.37 -21.38
C SER A 536 -3.33 17.57 -20.53
N ILE A 537 -4.29 16.64 -20.54
CA ILE A 537 -5.55 16.77 -19.80
C ILE A 537 -5.33 16.86 -18.28
N GLY A 538 -5.99 17.84 -17.67
CA GLY A 538 -5.90 18.10 -16.24
C GLY A 538 -4.51 18.54 -15.78
N LEU A 539 -3.65 18.97 -16.70
CA LEU A 539 -2.33 19.50 -16.42
C LEU A 539 -2.34 21.02 -16.47
N HIS A 540 -1.63 21.66 -15.52
CA HIS A 540 -1.45 23.11 -15.57
C HIS A 540 -0.52 23.48 -16.73
N PRO A 541 -0.74 24.60 -17.47
CA PRO A 541 0.09 24.99 -18.61
C PRO A 541 1.60 25.07 -18.31
N ARG A 542 1.97 25.42 -17.07
CA ARG A 542 3.37 25.45 -16.61
C ARG A 542 4.04 24.07 -16.69
N ASP A 543 3.30 23.01 -16.40
CA ASP A 543 3.86 21.66 -16.28
C ASP A 543 3.82 20.93 -17.64
N ASN A 544 3.09 21.48 -18.63
CA ASN A 544 3.04 20.98 -20.00
C ASN A 544 4.42 20.95 -20.68
N ALA A 545 5.25 21.96 -20.41
CA ALA A 545 6.63 21.97 -20.90
C ALA A 545 7.47 20.78 -20.38
N ARG A 546 7.20 20.31 -19.15
CA ARG A 546 7.88 19.12 -18.60
C ARG A 546 7.38 17.85 -19.26
N LEU A 547 6.07 17.74 -19.49
CA LEU A 547 5.47 16.63 -20.21
C LEU A 547 6.06 16.49 -21.62
N ILE A 548 6.11 17.58 -22.38
CA ILE A 548 6.68 17.61 -23.73
C ILE A 548 8.13 17.13 -23.70
N LYS A 549 8.96 17.67 -22.80
CA LYS A 549 10.37 17.25 -22.65
C LYS A 549 10.50 15.75 -22.34
N THR A 550 9.57 15.22 -21.56
CA THR A 550 9.52 13.79 -21.24
C THR A 550 9.18 12.95 -22.47
N LEU A 551 8.21 13.37 -23.29
CA LEU A 551 7.86 12.71 -24.56
C LEU A 551 9.03 12.75 -25.57
N GLU A 552 9.71 13.90 -25.67
CA GLU A 552 10.93 14.05 -26.46
C GLU A 552 12.02 13.10 -25.97
N GLY A 553 12.22 12.98 -24.65
CA GLY A 553 13.17 12.01 -24.07
C GLY A 553 12.83 10.56 -24.43
N MET A 554 11.54 10.19 -24.42
CA MET A 554 11.11 8.85 -24.84
C MET A 554 11.39 8.60 -26.32
N ARG A 555 11.15 9.59 -27.19
CA ARG A 555 11.53 9.54 -28.61
C ARG A 555 13.03 9.36 -28.76
N ASP A 556 13.83 10.18 -28.08
CA ASP A 556 15.29 10.22 -28.20
C ASP A 556 15.97 8.92 -27.72
N LEU A 557 15.28 8.13 -26.88
CA LEU A 557 15.69 6.76 -26.54
C LEU A 557 15.57 5.76 -27.72
N GLY A 558 14.99 6.17 -28.85
CA GLY A 558 14.77 5.32 -30.03
C GLY A 558 13.37 4.71 -30.06
N ASN A 559 12.35 5.46 -29.64
CA ASN A 559 10.95 5.07 -29.73
C ASN A 559 10.18 6.00 -30.67
N SER A 560 9.06 5.50 -31.20
CA SER A 560 8.11 6.32 -31.95
C SER A 560 6.96 6.74 -31.02
N ILE A 561 6.66 8.02 -30.97
CA ILE A 561 5.63 8.57 -30.09
C ILE A 561 4.50 9.12 -30.94
N LEU A 562 3.29 8.57 -30.78
CA LEU A 562 2.09 9.00 -31.49
C LEU A 562 1.07 9.55 -30.50
N VAL A 563 0.77 10.83 -30.57
CA VAL A 563 -0.07 11.51 -29.58
C VAL A 563 -1.31 12.09 -30.23
N VAL A 564 -2.49 11.81 -29.68
CA VAL A 564 -3.72 12.53 -30.04
C VAL A 564 -3.78 13.78 -29.17
N GLU A 565 -3.74 14.97 -29.78
CA GLU A 565 -3.71 16.24 -29.03
C GLU A 565 -4.39 17.42 -29.74
N HIS A 566 -4.77 18.38 -28.92
CA HIS A 566 -5.33 19.67 -29.29
C HIS A 566 -4.53 20.84 -28.71
N ASP A 567 -3.62 20.60 -27.76
CA ASP A 567 -2.80 21.62 -27.14
C ASP A 567 -1.77 22.23 -28.11
N GLU A 568 -1.71 23.55 -28.15
CA GLU A 568 -0.85 24.29 -29.08
C GLU A 568 0.64 24.01 -28.83
N ALA A 569 1.09 23.99 -27.57
CA ALA A 569 2.51 23.79 -27.26
C ALA A 569 2.97 22.39 -27.68
N THR A 570 2.12 21.39 -27.47
CA THR A 570 2.37 20.00 -27.86
C THR A 570 2.42 19.84 -29.38
N ILE A 571 1.45 20.42 -30.09
CA ILE A 571 1.42 20.37 -31.56
C ILE A 571 2.66 21.07 -32.16
N ARG A 572 3.10 22.19 -31.56
CA ARG A 572 4.30 22.92 -32.01
C ARG A 572 5.61 22.18 -31.75
N ALA A 573 5.65 21.32 -30.73
CA ALA A 573 6.83 20.51 -30.40
C ALA A 573 6.93 19.22 -31.21
N ALA A 574 5.87 18.86 -31.96
CA ALA A 574 5.85 17.66 -32.78
C ALA A 574 6.83 17.74 -33.95
N ASP A 575 7.48 16.62 -34.26
CA ASP A 575 8.29 16.44 -35.46
C ASP A 575 7.40 16.32 -36.72
N TRP A 576 6.18 15.80 -36.56
CA TRP A 576 5.22 15.55 -37.64
C TRP A 576 3.78 15.70 -37.15
N ILE A 577 2.89 16.22 -37.99
CA ILE A 577 1.47 16.39 -37.69
C ILE A 577 0.63 15.60 -38.71
N ILE A 578 -0.43 14.96 -38.22
CA ILE A 578 -1.50 14.36 -39.00
C ILE A 578 -2.80 15.09 -38.64
N ASP A 579 -3.35 15.86 -39.56
CA ASP A 579 -4.60 16.62 -39.33
C ASP A 579 -5.80 15.89 -39.95
N LEU A 580 -6.75 15.50 -39.09
CA LEU A 580 -7.97 14.80 -39.47
C LEU A 580 -9.20 15.70 -39.40
N GLY A 581 -10.05 15.64 -40.43
CA GLY A 581 -11.24 16.48 -40.52
C GLY A 581 -11.90 16.40 -41.89
N PRO A 582 -12.55 17.47 -42.39
CA PRO A 582 -12.69 18.80 -41.77
C PRO A 582 -13.86 18.92 -40.77
N GLY A 583 -14.66 17.87 -40.57
CA GLY A 583 -15.79 17.86 -39.63
C GLY A 583 -15.73 16.68 -38.64
N ALA A 584 -16.82 16.50 -37.89
CA ALA A 584 -17.02 15.38 -36.98
C ALA A 584 -17.94 14.31 -37.59
N GLY A 585 -17.85 13.07 -37.09
CA GLY A 585 -18.75 11.99 -37.51
C GLY A 585 -18.64 11.69 -39.00
N GLU A 586 -19.77 11.66 -39.72
CA GLU A 586 -19.81 11.39 -41.17
C GLU A 586 -19.02 12.41 -42.02
N ALA A 587 -18.94 13.65 -41.55
CA ALA A 587 -18.22 14.75 -42.21
C ALA A 587 -16.71 14.76 -41.90
N GLY A 588 -16.26 13.91 -40.98
CA GLY A 588 -14.86 13.70 -40.63
C GLY A 588 -14.23 12.51 -41.36
N GLY A 589 -13.22 11.92 -40.72
CA GLY A 589 -12.59 10.68 -41.16
C GLY A 589 -11.75 10.81 -42.43
N ARG A 590 -11.33 12.03 -42.80
CA ARG A 590 -10.45 12.27 -43.96
C ARG A 590 -9.15 12.91 -43.50
N LEU A 591 -8.06 12.55 -44.19
CA LEU A 591 -6.78 13.22 -44.05
C LEU A 591 -6.84 14.60 -44.72
N VAL A 592 -6.64 15.66 -43.94
CA VAL A 592 -6.69 17.06 -44.42
C VAL A 592 -5.30 17.58 -44.75
N ALA A 593 -4.34 17.28 -43.89
CA ALA A 593 -2.94 17.62 -44.03
C ALA A 593 -2.08 16.60 -43.28
N GLU A 594 -0.89 16.32 -43.80
CA GLU A 594 0.19 15.65 -43.08
C GLU A 594 1.49 16.37 -43.43
N GLY A 595 2.43 16.48 -42.49
CA GLY A 595 3.68 17.23 -42.72
C GLY A 595 4.33 17.75 -41.44
N THR A 596 5.37 18.57 -41.61
CA THR A 596 5.95 19.34 -40.49
C THR A 596 4.97 20.40 -40.00
N VAL A 597 5.24 20.97 -38.82
CA VAL A 597 4.46 22.08 -38.25
C VAL A 597 4.35 23.25 -39.24
N GLU A 598 5.43 23.61 -39.95
CA GLU A 598 5.38 24.71 -40.93
C GLU A 598 4.54 24.38 -42.16
N GLU A 599 4.56 23.13 -42.63
CA GLU A 599 3.78 22.67 -43.78
C GLU A 599 2.29 22.68 -43.48
N VAL A 600 1.88 22.13 -42.33
CA VAL A 600 0.47 22.13 -41.90
C VAL A 600 -0.03 23.55 -41.63
N THR A 601 0.79 24.42 -41.04
CA THR A 601 0.45 25.84 -40.81
C THR A 601 0.19 26.62 -42.11
N LYS A 602 0.85 26.24 -43.22
CA LYS A 602 0.63 26.83 -44.55
C LYS A 602 -0.61 26.27 -45.26
N ASN A 603 -1.13 25.10 -44.83
CA ASN A 603 -2.25 24.45 -45.49
C ASN A 603 -3.58 25.15 -45.17
N LYS A 604 -4.18 25.79 -46.18
CA LYS A 604 -5.45 26.53 -46.04
C LYS A 604 -6.66 25.65 -45.72
N ARG A 605 -6.59 24.34 -45.98
CA ARG A 605 -7.67 23.38 -45.69
C ARG A 605 -7.63 22.89 -44.25
N SER A 606 -6.49 22.98 -43.58
CA SER A 606 -6.31 22.57 -42.19
C SER A 606 -6.89 23.61 -41.25
N ILE A 607 -7.86 23.22 -40.43
CA ILE A 607 -8.41 24.09 -39.38
C ILE A 607 -7.35 24.30 -38.30
N THR A 608 -6.68 23.21 -37.90
CA THR A 608 -5.54 23.22 -36.98
C THR A 608 -4.44 24.18 -37.45
N GLY A 609 -4.03 24.07 -38.72
CA GLY A 609 -3.02 24.96 -39.32
C GLY A 609 -3.43 26.44 -39.34
N ARG A 610 -4.73 26.74 -39.49
CA ARG A 610 -5.24 28.11 -39.40
C ARG A 610 -5.16 28.69 -37.99
N TYR A 611 -5.47 27.91 -36.96
CA TYR A 611 -5.28 28.31 -35.56
C TYR A 611 -3.80 28.53 -35.24
N LEU A 612 -2.92 27.60 -35.63
CA LEU A 612 -1.46 27.74 -35.44
C LEU A 612 -0.88 28.98 -36.13
N ALA A 613 -1.47 29.40 -37.25
CA ALA A 613 -1.08 30.60 -37.99
C ALA A 613 -1.65 31.91 -37.41
N GLY A 614 -2.51 31.87 -36.39
CA GLY A 614 -3.22 33.03 -35.86
C GLY A 614 -4.24 33.64 -36.83
N LYS A 615 -4.79 32.83 -37.76
CA LYS A 615 -5.76 33.26 -38.78
C LYS A 615 -7.22 32.97 -38.41
N LEU A 616 -7.45 32.39 -37.24
CA LEU A 616 -8.74 32.06 -36.65
C LEU A 616 -8.74 32.40 -35.17
#